data_AF-A0A7W0TVP6-F1
#
_entry.id   AF-A0A7W0TVP6-F1
#
_cell.length_a   1.000
_cell.length_b   1.000
_cell.length_c   1.000
_cell.angle_alpha   90.00
_cell.angle_beta   90.00
_cell.angle_gamma   90.00
#
_symmetry.space_group_name_H-M   'P 1'
#
loop_
_entity.id
_entity.type
_entity.pdbx_description
1 polymer ?
#
loop_
_entity_poly.entity_id
_entity_poly.type
_entity_poly.pdbx_seq_one_letter_code
_entity_poly.pdbx_strand_id
1 'polypeptide(L)'
;MPARSRRPSEPVGPPGLASAVVAAAPLLLTALFAAGGASGVLPLPETGLPVATLGVVALQIAGGILARELELDRWRRLWSMALACTAMLLPSLALQAALSRTPFVSWSSGSAGALVWVTLGSLVLLTGMWVWTATVSTDEPERAALVWLPAALLVPAVLSTPVTDIDETAGLLALAIACALAGAGVLLGELSPPPTLLPIAIVALVAEFAFLVLLGRLPALPPDQGRVVPALGVLLLLTAVAMLLAAPLAASAARRFGDLVDEVTPTPVANRRRRDGDER
;
A
#
# COMPACT_ATOMS: atom_id res chain seq x y z
N MET A 1 24.09 -0.82 17.11
CA MET A 1 23.75 0.01 15.95
C MET A 1 24.62 1.26 15.96
N PRO A 2 25.38 1.57 14.90
CA PRO A 2 26.12 2.82 14.84
C PRO A 2 25.14 4.00 14.82
N ALA A 3 25.40 5.02 15.64
CA ALA A 3 24.67 6.27 15.64
C ALA A 3 24.77 6.89 14.23
N ARG A 4 23.66 6.90 13.48
CA ARG A 4 23.59 7.58 12.19
C ARG A 4 23.80 9.07 12.44
N SER A 5 24.97 9.58 12.08
CA SER A 5 25.18 11.02 11.99
C SER A 5 24.22 11.55 10.93
N ARG A 6 23.15 12.23 11.37
CA ARG A 6 22.27 13.00 10.48
C ARG A 6 23.14 14.07 9.82
N ARG A 7 23.59 13.82 8.58
CA ARG A 7 24.16 14.89 7.77
C ARG A 7 23.07 15.94 7.55
N PRO A 8 23.36 17.24 7.72
CA PRO A 8 22.48 18.29 7.28
C PRO A 8 22.19 18.06 5.80
N SER A 9 20.93 17.86 5.46
CA SER A 9 20.48 17.80 4.08
C SER A 9 20.80 19.15 3.43
N GLU A 10 21.78 19.19 2.53
CA GLU A 10 21.96 20.34 1.63
C GLU A 10 20.62 20.65 0.95
N PRO A 11 20.27 21.92 0.75
CA PRO A 11 19.07 22.31 0.02
C PRO A 11 19.26 21.91 -1.46
N VAL A 12 18.94 20.67 -1.77
CA VAL A 12 18.76 20.20 -3.14
C VAL A 12 17.64 21.05 -3.71
N GLY A 13 17.90 21.74 -4.82
CA GLY A 13 16.88 22.51 -5.54
C GLY A 13 15.64 21.66 -5.85
N PRO A 14 14.51 22.28 -6.24
CA PRO A 14 13.27 21.56 -6.45
C PRO A 14 13.52 20.37 -7.40
N PRO A 15 13.16 19.14 -7.00
CA PRO A 15 13.44 17.95 -7.78
C PRO A 15 12.82 18.11 -9.16
N GLY A 16 13.64 17.95 -10.21
CA GLY A 16 13.16 18.03 -11.59
C GLY A 16 12.19 16.89 -11.91
N LEU A 17 11.33 17.08 -12.92
CA LEU A 17 10.34 16.08 -13.35
C LEU A 17 10.93 14.68 -13.55
N ALA A 18 12.15 14.59 -14.11
CA ALA A 18 12.85 13.32 -14.28
C ALA A 18 13.06 12.58 -12.95
N SER A 19 13.45 13.28 -11.88
CA SER A 19 13.63 12.68 -10.56
C SER A 19 12.31 12.24 -9.91
N ALA A 20 11.22 12.99 -10.15
CA ALA A 20 9.88 12.62 -9.69
C ALA A 20 9.36 11.35 -10.39
N VAL A 21 9.57 11.25 -11.71
CA VAL A 21 9.25 10.03 -12.49
C VAL A 21 10.04 8.83 -11.98
N VAL A 22 11.34 9.01 -11.75
CA VAL A 22 12.22 7.98 -11.18
C VAL A 22 11.72 7.55 -9.79
N ALA A 23 11.34 8.48 -8.90
CA ALA A 23 10.80 8.14 -7.59
C ALA A 23 9.50 7.31 -7.65
N ALA A 24 8.62 7.59 -8.63
CA ALA A 24 7.37 6.87 -8.84
C ALA A 24 7.52 5.53 -9.60
N ALA A 25 8.71 5.26 -10.16
CA ALA A 25 8.95 4.11 -11.03
C ALA A 25 8.50 2.76 -10.45
N PRO A 26 8.71 2.41 -9.16
CA PRO A 26 8.26 1.13 -8.62
C PRO A 26 6.75 0.86 -8.82
N LEU A 27 5.93 1.88 -8.60
CA LEU A 27 4.48 1.78 -8.70
C LEU A 27 4.01 1.83 -10.16
N LEU A 28 4.63 2.70 -10.97
CA LEU A 28 4.31 2.79 -12.41
C LEU A 28 4.71 1.52 -13.17
N LEU A 29 5.85 0.92 -12.85
CA LEU A 29 6.28 -0.36 -13.43
C LEU A 29 5.39 -1.51 -12.99
N THR A 30 5.00 -1.55 -11.71
CA THR A 30 4.00 -2.51 -11.22
C THR A 30 2.69 -2.37 -12.00
N ALA A 31 2.21 -1.14 -12.18
CA ALA A 31 0.98 -0.87 -12.90
C ALA A 31 1.05 -1.30 -14.37
N LEU A 32 2.15 -0.96 -15.06
CA LEU A 32 2.36 -1.33 -16.45
C LEU A 32 2.42 -2.84 -16.63
N PHE A 33 3.14 -3.55 -15.75
CA PHE A 33 3.27 -5.00 -15.84
C PHE A 33 1.95 -5.70 -15.51
N ALA A 34 1.21 -5.22 -14.50
CA ALA A 34 -0.12 -5.74 -14.16
C ALA A 34 -1.14 -5.50 -15.30
N ALA A 35 -1.13 -4.32 -15.92
CA ALA A 35 -1.96 -4.03 -17.10
C ALA A 35 -1.58 -4.88 -18.32
N GLY A 36 -0.28 -5.11 -18.54
CA GLY A 36 0.22 -6.03 -19.57
C GLY A 36 -0.23 -7.47 -19.35
N GLY A 37 -0.24 -7.92 -18.09
CA GLY A 37 -0.77 -9.22 -17.68
C GLY A 37 -2.27 -9.33 -17.91
N ALA A 38 -3.04 -8.32 -17.50
CA ALA A 38 -4.50 -8.29 -17.65
C ALA A 38 -4.97 -8.19 -19.11
N SER A 39 -4.15 -7.61 -20.01
CA SER A 39 -4.51 -7.48 -21.43
C SER A 39 -4.19 -8.72 -22.27
N GLY A 40 -3.57 -9.75 -21.70
CA GLY A 40 -3.13 -10.94 -22.44
C GLY A 40 -2.01 -10.67 -23.44
N VAL A 41 -1.36 -9.50 -23.38
CA VAL A 41 -0.24 -9.13 -24.26
C VAL A 41 1.01 -9.98 -23.94
N LEU A 42 1.12 -10.47 -22.70
CA LEU A 42 2.12 -11.46 -22.33
C LEU A 42 1.64 -12.85 -22.78
N PRO A 43 2.36 -13.54 -23.68
CA PRO A 43 2.01 -14.89 -24.09
C PRO A 43 2.30 -15.85 -22.94
N LEU A 44 1.27 -16.11 -22.13
CA LEU A 44 1.38 -16.97 -20.96
C LEU A 44 0.83 -18.36 -21.27
N PRO A 45 1.54 -19.42 -20.87
CA PRO A 45 1.06 -20.77 -21.08
C PRO A 45 -0.16 -21.04 -20.19
N GLU A 46 -1.21 -21.63 -20.76
CA GLU A 46 -2.44 -22.06 -20.07
C GLU A 46 -2.14 -23.22 -19.10
N THR A 47 -1.49 -22.90 -17.98
CA THR A 47 -1.01 -23.89 -17.00
C THR A 47 -1.93 -24.01 -15.80
N GLY A 48 -3.06 -23.29 -15.77
CA GLY A 48 -3.94 -23.17 -14.61
C GLY A 48 -3.31 -22.40 -13.44
N LEU A 49 -2.07 -21.92 -13.60
CA LEU A 49 -1.35 -21.11 -12.62
C LEU A 49 -1.55 -19.62 -12.92
N PRO A 50 -1.54 -18.75 -11.89
CA PRO A 50 -1.66 -17.31 -12.08
C PRO A 50 -0.32 -16.71 -12.56
N VAL A 51 0.08 -17.02 -13.80
CA VAL A 51 1.44 -16.74 -14.29
C VAL A 51 1.70 -15.23 -14.41
N ALA A 52 0.70 -14.43 -14.77
CA ALA A 52 0.85 -12.98 -14.87
C ALA A 52 1.11 -12.37 -13.48
N THR A 53 0.37 -12.82 -12.47
CA THR A 53 0.55 -12.42 -11.08
C THR A 53 1.93 -12.82 -10.56
N LEU A 54 2.37 -14.04 -10.85
CA LEU A 54 3.72 -14.49 -10.52
C LEU A 54 4.80 -13.63 -11.19
N GLY A 55 4.57 -13.20 -12.43
CA GLY A 55 5.44 -12.26 -13.13
C GLY A 55 5.51 -10.88 -12.44
N VAL A 56 4.38 -10.32 -12.01
CA VAL A 56 4.35 -9.07 -11.23
C VAL A 56 5.12 -9.23 -9.92
N VAL A 57 4.90 -10.34 -9.20
CA VAL A 57 5.62 -10.64 -7.95
C VAL A 57 7.13 -10.75 -8.20
N ALA A 58 7.55 -11.46 -9.26
CA ALA A 58 8.95 -11.60 -9.62
C ALA A 58 9.59 -10.24 -9.95
N LEU A 59 8.88 -9.37 -10.69
CA LEU A 59 9.31 -8.00 -10.96
C LEU A 59 9.51 -7.21 -9.65
N GLN A 60 8.56 -7.29 -8.72
CA GLN A 60 8.59 -6.57 -7.45
C GLN A 60 9.73 -7.04 -6.54
N ILE A 61 9.98 -8.35 -6.50
CA ILE A 61 11.12 -8.93 -5.78
C ILE A 61 12.44 -8.46 -6.40
N ALA A 62 12.59 -8.56 -7.72
CA ALA A 62 13.79 -8.13 -8.43
C ALA A 62 14.06 -6.64 -8.23
N GLY A 63 13.02 -5.79 -8.36
CA GLY A 63 13.10 -4.36 -8.11
C GLY A 63 13.45 -4.03 -6.65
N GLY A 64 12.90 -4.77 -5.70
CA GLY A 64 13.22 -4.63 -4.27
C GLY A 64 14.67 -5.02 -3.94
N ILE A 65 15.18 -6.11 -4.53
CA ILE A 65 16.58 -6.53 -4.39
C ILE A 65 17.51 -5.47 -5.02
N LEU A 66 17.23 -5.04 -6.24
CA LEU A 66 18.03 -4.01 -6.91
C LEU A 66 18.07 -2.70 -6.11
N ALA A 67 16.92 -2.26 -5.58
CA ALA A 67 16.85 -1.07 -4.73
C ALA A 67 17.65 -1.23 -3.44
N ARG A 68 17.79 -2.45 -2.91
CA ARG A 68 18.63 -2.74 -1.73
C ARG A 68 20.12 -2.65 -2.08
N GLU A 69 20.55 -3.25 -3.19
CA GLU A 69 21.95 -3.23 -3.63
C GLU A 69 22.43 -1.82 -3.99
N LEU A 70 21.52 -0.99 -4.52
CA LEU A 70 21.81 0.41 -4.86
C LEU A 70 21.57 1.39 -3.71
N GLU A 71 21.27 0.91 -2.50
CA GLU A 71 20.96 1.71 -1.30
C GLU A 71 19.82 2.73 -1.50
N LEU A 72 18.88 2.44 -2.41
CA LEU A 72 17.72 3.27 -2.72
C LEU A 72 16.58 3.00 -1.72
N ASP A 73 16.74 3.46 -0.48
CA ASP A 73 15.79 3.21 0.63
C ASP A 73 14.34 3.61 0.32
N ARG A 74 14.13 4.67 -0.47
CA ARG A 74 12.78 5.10 -0.91
C ARG A 74 12.15 4.08 -1.86
N TRP A 75 12.89 3.62 -2.85
CA TRP A 75 12.42 2.61 -3.79
C TRP A 75 12.15 1.28 -3.11
N ARG A 76 13.02 0.87 -2.18
CA ARG A 76 12.83 -0.36 -1.41
C ARG A 76 11.49 -0.36 -0.67
N ARG A 77 11.10 0.78 -0.07
CA ARG A 77 9.80 0.94 0.60
C ARG A 77 8.63 0.78 -0.37
N LEU A 78 8.66 1.45 -1.52
CA LEU A 78 7.59 1.34 -2.52
C LEU A 78 7.48 -0.06 -3.13
N TRP A 79 8.60 -0.71 -3.46
CA TRP A 79 8.62 -2.11 -3.92
C TRP A 79 8.06 -3.08 -2.88
N SER A 80 8.44 -2.89 -1.60
CA SER A 80 7.94 -3.75 -0.51
C SER A 80 6.43 -3.58 -0.30
N MET A 81 5.93 -2.34 -0.37
CA MET A 81 4.49 -2.10 -0.29
C MET A 81 3.74 -2.70 -1.48
N ALA A 82 4.23 -2.49 -2.71
CA ALA A 82 3.63 -3.07 -3.90
C ALA A 82 3.63 -4.61 -3.83
N LEU A 83 4.72 -5.21 -3.37
CA LEU A 83 4.82 -6.65 -3.13
C LEU A 83 3.80 -7.14 -2.11
N ALA A 84 3.66 -6.45 -0.97
CA ALA A 84 2.66 -6.80 0.04
C ALA A 84 1.23 -6.66 -0.50
N CYS A 85 0.98 -5.63 -1.32
CA CYS A 85 -0.30 -5.46 -2.01
C CYS A 85 -0.60 -6.65 -2.92
N THR A 86 0.33 -7.04 -3.80
CA THR A 86 0.13 -8.16 -4.75
C THR A 86 0.05 -9.52 -4.06
N ALA A 87 0.98 -9.81 -3.16
CA ALA A 87 1.18 -11.16 -2.62
C ALA A 87 0.28 -11.47 -1.41
N MET A 88 -0.19 -10.46 -0.68
CA MET A 88 -0.99 -10.65 0.53
C MET A 88 -2.36 -10.01 0.44
N LEU A 89 -2.42 -8.70 0.16
CA LEU A 89 -3.67 -7.96 0.22
C LEU A 89 -4.62 -8.33 -0.92
N LEU A 90 -4.12 -8.38 -2.16
CA LEU A 90 -4.88 -8.72 -3.35
C LEU A 90 -5.60 -10.08 -3.23
N PRO A 91 -4.93 -11.21 -2.90
CA PRO A 91 -5.62 -12.48 -2.74
C PRO A 91 -6.63 -12.48 -1.59
N SER A 92 -6.34 -11.76 -0.49
CA SER A 92 -7.28 -11.63 0.63
C SER A 92 -8.54 -10.86 0.23
N LEU A 93 -8.40 -9.76 -0.51
CA LEU A 93 -9.50 -8.97 -1.02
C LEU A 93 -10.27 -9.71 -2.13
N ALA A 94 -9.57 -10.43 -3.01
CA ALA A 94 -10.20 -11.26 -4.04
C ALA A 94 -11.04 -12.38 -3.41
N LEU A 95 -10.52 -13.06 -2.36
CA LEU A 95 -11.26 -14.06 -1.60
C LEU A 95 -12.47 -13.44 -0.90
N GLN A 96 -12.32 -12.26 -0.31
CA GLN A 96 -13.41 -11.53 0.33
C GLN A 96 -14.50 -11.15 -0.69
N ALA A 97 -14.10 -10.66 -1.87
CA ALA A 97 -15.00 -10.34 -2.97
C ALA A 97 -15.72 -11.60 -3.47
N ALA A 98 -15.01 -12.73 -3.64
CA ALA A 98 -15.61 -14.01 -4.04
C ALA A 98 -16.65 -14.50 -3.03
N LEU A 99 -16.31 -14.53 -1.74
CA LEU A 99 -17.22 -14.95 -0.69
C LEU A 99 -18.43 -14.04 -0.56
N SER A 100 -18.24 -12.73 -0.71
CA SER A 100 -19.32 -11.74 -0.65
C SER A 100 -20.37 -11.95 -1.75
N ARG A 101 -20.02 -12.62 -2.84
CA ARG A 101 -20.89 -12.84 -4.01
C ARG A 101 -21.53 -14.21 -4.04
N THR A 102 -21.22 -15.08 -3.06
CA THR A 102 -21.90 -16.37 -2.95
C THR A 102 -23.38 -16.15 -2.58
N PRO A 103 -24.33 -16.80 -3.28
CA PRO A 103 -25.73 -16.75 -2.88
C PRO A 103 -25.85 -17.40 -1.49
N PHE A 104 -26.72 -16.85 -0.63
CA PHE A 104 -27.03 -17.33 0.74
C PHE A 104 -26.07 -16.93 1.89
N VAL A 105 -25.32 -15.83 1.79
CA VAL A 105 -24.65 -15.25 2.96
C VAL A 105 -25.70 -14.63 3.91
N SER A 106 -26.08 -15.36 4.96
CA SER A 106 -27.02 -14.86 5.97
C SER A 106 -26.50 -15.15 7.38
N TRP A 107 -26.73 -14.19 8.28
CA TRP A 107 -26.38 -14.37 9.70
C TRP A 107 -27.23 -15.47 10.34
N SER A 108 -28.51 -15.56 9.95
CA SER A 108 -29.48 -16.53 10.43
C SER A 108 -29.13 -17.98 10.06
N SER A 109 -28.40 -18.20 8.97
CA SER A 109 -27.97 -19.53 8.53
C SER A 109 -26.53 -19.88 8.93
N GLY A 110 -25.83 -18.99 9.66
CA GLY A 110 -24.42 -19.18 10.04
C GLY A 110 -23.40 -19.14 8.90
N SER A 111 -23.85 -18.99 7.64
CA SER A 111 -23.00 -18.97 6.44
C SER A 111 -22.17 -17.69 6.30
N ALA A 112 -22.50 -16.63 7.03
CA ALA A 112 -21.72 -15.39 7.07
C ALA A 112 -20.35 -15.52 7.75
N GLY A 113 -20.10 -16.59 8.52
CA GLY A 113 -18.88 -16.76 9.29
C GLY A 113 -17.60 -16.70 8.44
N ALA A 114 -17.58 -17.37 7.28
CA ALA A 114 -16.41 -17.37 6.39
C ALA A 114 -16.06 -15.96 5.90
N LEU A 115 -17.07 -15.18 5.47
CA LEU A 115 -16.87 -13.81 5.01
C LEU A 115 -16.36 -12.89 6.12
N VAL A 116 -16.87 -13.07 7.35
CA VAL A 116 -16.41 -12.32 8.53
C VAL A 116 -14.95 -12.64 8.83
N TRP A 117 -14.55 -13.91 8.83
CA TRP A 117 -13.16 -14.31 9.08
C TRP A 117 -12.20 -13.78 8.03
N VAL A 118 -12.58 -13.83 6.75
CA VAL A 118 -11.73 -13.28 5.67
C VAL A 118 -11.65 -11.76 5.77
N THR A 119 -12.75 -11.09 6.12
CA THR A 119 -12.73 -9.64 6.33
C THR A 119 -11.84 -9.26 7.52
N LEU A 120 -11.90 -10.02 8.62
CA LEU A 120 -11.00 -9.83 9.76
C LEU A 120 -9.54 -10.05 9.36
N GLY A 121 -9.26 -11.08 8.55
CA GLY A 121 -7.93 -11.31 7.98
C GLY A 121 -7.43 -10.13 7.15
N SER A 122 -8.27 -9.60 6.24
CA SER A 122 -7.95 -8.40 5.46
C SER A 122 -7.71 -7.17 6.35
N LEU A 123 -8.48 -6.98 7.43
CA LEU A 123 -8.27 -5.89 8.39
C LEU A 123 -6.93 -6.03 9.14
N VAL A 124 -6.55 -7.25 9.52
CA VAL A 124 -5.25 -7.53 10.15
C VAL A 124 -4.11 -7.25 9.17
N LEU A 125 -4.24 -7.66 7.90
CA LEU A 125 -3.26 -7.36 6.86
C LEU A 125 -3.11 -5.86 6.63
N LEU A 126 -4.22 -5.13 6.47
CA LEU A 126 -4.20 -3.67 6.33
C LEU A 126 -3.54 -3.01 7.54
N THR A 127 -3.90 -3.43 8.76
CA THR A 127 -3.29 -2.90 9.99
C THR A 127 -1.79 -3.18 10.04
N GLY A 128 -1.36 -4.40 9.71
CA GLY A 128 0.06 -4.77 9.70
C GLY A 128 0.86 -3.96 8.68
N MET A 129 0.34 -3.81 7.47
CA MET A 129 0.98 -2.99 6.43
C MET A 129 0.99 -1.50 6.81
N TRP A 130 -0.03 -1.01 7.53
CA TRP A 130 -0.10 0.37 8.00
C TRP A 130 0.91 0.66 9.11
N VAL A 131 1.04 -0.26 10.09
CA VAL A 131 2.08 -0.20 11.12
C VAL A 131 3.47 -0.29 10.48
N TRP A 132 3.66 -1.18 9.51
CA TRP A 132 4.91 -1.24 8.75
C TRP A 132 5.20 0.10 8.07
N THR A 133 4.22 0.71 7.41
CA THR A 133 4.37 2.03 6.78
C THR A 133 4.78 3.12 7.76
N ALA A 134 4.13 3.15 8.93
CA ALA A 134 4.46 4.08 10.01
C ALA A 134 5.91 3.91 10.47
N THR A 135 6.36 2.66 10.69
CA THR A 135 7.73 2.36 11.17
C THR A 135 8.81 2.68 10.14
N VAL A 136 8.56 2.42 8.85
CA VAL A 136 9.54 2.72 7.80
C VAL A 136 9.55 4.19 7.37
N SER A 137 8.59 5.00 7.81
CA SER A 137 8.44 6.42 7.43
C SER A 137 8.73 7.38 8.59
N THR A 138 9.41 6.92 9.66
CA THR A 138 9.74 7.75 10.83
C THR A 138 10.62 8.95 10.49
N ASP A 139 11.53 8.80 9.52
CA ASP A 139 12.39 9.90 9.05
C ASP A 139 11.61 11.01 8.34
N GLU A 140 10.59 10.66 7.56
CA GLU A 140 9.77 11.58 6.75
C GLU A 140 8.26 11.25 6.94
N PRO A 141 7.66 11.55 8.11
CA PRO A 141 6.29 11.15 8.45
C PRO A 141 5.23 11.63 7.46
N GLU A 142 5.44 12.81 6.86
CA GLU A 142 4.53 13.40 5.89
C GLU A 142 4.38 12.54 4.62
N ARG A 143 5.40 11.74 4.30
CA ARG A 143 5.38 10.81 3.15
C ARG A 143 4.73 9.47 3.44
N ALA A 144 4.41 9.16 4.71
CA ALA A 144 3.78 7.90 5.07
C ALA A 144 2.46 7.68 4.30
N ALA A 145 1.69 8.75 4.04
CA ALA A 145 0.46 8.67 3.25
C ALA A 145 0.71 8.21 1.81
N LEU A 146 1.79 8.64 1.17
CA LEU A 146 2.14 8.24 -0.20
C LEU A 146 2.66 6.81 -0.27
N VAL A 147 3.39 6.34 0.75
CA VAL A 147 3.81 4.94 0.86
C VAL A 147 2.62 4.03 1.09
N TRP A 148 1.62 4.45 1.87
CA TRP A 148 0.38 3.70 2.13
C TRP A 148 -0.57 3.65 0.93
N LEU A 149 -0.45 4.61 0.02
CA LEU A 149 -1.43 4.87 -1.04
C LEU A 149 -1.80 3.63 -1.89
N PRO A 150 -0.86 2.77 -2.36
CA PRO A 150 -1.23 1.59 -3.13
C PRO A 150 -2.19 0.65 -2.38
N ALA A 151 -1.99 0.45 -1.08
CA ALA A 151 -2.84 -0.41 -0.26
C ALA A 151 -4.22 0.22 -0.04
N ALA A 152 -4.26 1.54 0.18
CA ALA A 152 -5.52 2.28 0.34
C ALA A 152 -6.38 2.23 -0.92
N LEU A 153 -5.76 2.37 -2.10
CA LEU A 153 -6.44 2.38 -3.40
C LEU A 153 -6.84 0.96 -3.85
N LEU A 154 -6.07 -0.07 -3.47
CA LEU A 154 -6.39 -1.45 -3.84
C LEU A 154 -7.75 -1.93 -3.29
N VAL A 155 -8.15 -1.46 -2.11
CA VAL A 155 -9.42 -1.82 -1.47
C VAL A 155 -10.63 -1.45 -2.34
N PRO A 156 -10.88 -0.17 -2.66
CA PRO A 156 -11.98 0.19 -3.56
C PRO A 156 -11.83 -0.42 -4.96
N ALA A 157 -10.61 -0.52 -5.52
CA ALA A 157 -10.40 -1.12 -6.84
C ALA A 157 -10.91 -2.58 -6.92
N VAL A 158 -10.60 -3.40 -5.92
CA VAL A 158 -11.06 -4.80 -5.86
C VAL A 158 -12.57 -4.88 -5.56
N LEU A 159 -13.07 -4.09 -4.60
CA LEU A 159 -14.49 -4.09 -4.23
C LEU A 159 -15.40 -3.67 -5.40
N SER A 160 -14.90 -2.82 -6.29
CA SER A 160 -15.59 -2.34 -7.50
C SER A 160 -15.53 -3.30 -8.69
N THR A 161 -14.84 -4.43 -8.60
CA THR A 161 -14.74 -5.40 -9.70
C THR A 161 -16.11 -6.05 -9.98
N PRO A 162 -16.58 -6.20 -11.24
CA PRO A 162 -17.85 -6.85 -11.57
C PRO A 162 -17.97 -8.29 -11.02
N VAL A 163 -19.21 -8.74 -10.74
CA VAL A 163 -19.50 -10.05 -10.12
C VAL A 163 -19.08 -11.23 -11.01
N THR A 164 -19.13 -11.05 -12.33
CA THR A 164 -18.87 -12.10 -13.32
C THR A 164 -17.39 -12.43 -13.53
N ASP A 165 -16.49 -11.57 -13.07
CA ASP A 165 -15.09 -11.54 -13.53
C ASP A 165 -14.09 -11.67 -12.36
N ILE A 166 -14.37 -12.46 -11.31
CA ILE A 166 -13.34 -12.70 -10.27
C ILE A 166 -12.36 -13.75 -10.79
N ASP A 167 -11.46 -13.28 -11.63
CA ASP A 167 -10.35 -14.03 -12.20
C ASP A 167 -9.02 -13.29 -11.95
N GLU A 168 -7.94 -13.89 -12.41
CA GLU A 168 -6.61 -13.27 -12.35
C GLU A 168 -6.59 -11.91 -13.06
N THR A 169 -7.27 -11.81 -14.21
CA THR A 169 -7.34 -10.62 -15.06
C THR A 169 -7.88 -9.41 -14.29
N ALA A 170 -8.99 -9.59 -13.57
CA ALA A 170 -9.59 -8.51 -12.82
C ALA A 170 -8.77 -8.10 -11.59
N GLY A 171 -8.14 -9.08 -10.92
CA GLY A 171 -7.21 -8.79 -9.82
C GLY A 171 -6.01 -7.95 -10.29
N LEU A 172 -5.43 -8.30 -11.44
CA LEU A 172 -4.34 -7.55 -12.05
C LEU A 172 -4.78 -6.16 -12.54
N LEU A 173 -6.00 -6.04 -13.08
CA LEU A 173 -6.53 -4.74 -13.48
C LEU A 173 -6.76 -3.82 -12.27
N ALA A 174 -7.31 -4.35 -11.16
CA ALA A 174 -7.46 -3.61 -9.91
C ALA A 174 -6.09 -3.16 -9.36
N LEU A 175 -5.10 -4.05 -9.35
CA LEU A 175 -3.73 -3.71 -8.97
C LEU A 175 -3.11 -2.65 -9.89
N ALA A 176 -3.34 -2.75 -11.20
CA ALA A 176 -2.83 -1.80 -12.17
C ALA A 176 -3.38 -0.39 -11.93
N ILE A 177 -4.69 -0.26 -11.70
CA ILE A 177 -5.35 1.02 -11.40
C ILE A 177 -4.81 1.60 -10.08
N ALA A 178 -4.80 0.81 -9.01
CA ALA A 178 -4.34 1.25 -7.70
C ALA A 178 -2.86 1.71 -7.74
N CYS A 179 -1.97 0.93 -8.37
CA CYS A 179 -0.57 1.29 -8.50
C CYS A 179 -0.33 2.45 -9.47
N ALA A 180 -1.12 2.61 -10.53
CA ALA A 180 -0.99 3.74 -11.45
C ALA A 180 -1.34 5.06 -10.75
N LEU A 181 -2.46 5.10 -10.03
CA LEU A 181 -2.89 6.27 -9.27
C LEU A 181 -1.98 6.55 -8.08
N ALA A 182 -1.51 5.51 -7.39
CA ALA A 182 -0.51 5.70 -6.35
C ALA A 182 0.82 6.22 -6.91
N GLY A 183 1.27 5.72 -8.07
CA GLY A 183 2.45 6.21 -8.78
C GLY A 183 2.31 7.68 -9.19
N ALA A 184 1.15 8.07 -9.71
CA ALA A 184 0.84 9.48 -9.99
C ALA A 184 0.87 10.33 -8.72
N GLY A 185 0.33 9.83 -7.60
CA GLY A 185 0.40 10.47 -6.29
C GLY A 185 1.83 10.67 -5.79
N VAL A 186 2.70 9.65 -5.93
CA VAL A 186 4.13 9.77 -5.59
C VAL A 186 4.83 10.78 -6.49
N LEU A 187 4.57 10.76 -7.80
CA LEU A 187 5.15 11.71 -8.75
C LEU A 187 4.77 13.15 -8.38
N LEU A 188 3.48 13.41 -8.15
CA LEU A 188 3.01 14.73 -7.71
C LEU A 188 3.58 15.11 -6.35
N GLY A 189 3.69 14.14 -5.43
CA GLY A 189 4.26 14.34 -4.11
C GLY A 189 5.73 14.77 -4.14
N GLU A 190 6.54 14.23 -5.06
CA GLU A 190 7.92 14.69 -5.23
C GLU A 190 8.01 16.12 -5.76
N LEU A 191 7.06 16.52 -6.61
CA LEU A 191 7.02 17.89 -7.15
C LEU A 191 6.46 18.91 -6.17
N SER A 192 5.94 18.48 -5.02
CA SER A 192 5.14 19.31 -4.13
C SER A 192 5.79 19.43 -2.74
N PRO A 193 5.54 20.54 -2.02
CA PRO A 193 6.11 20.73 -0.69
C PRO A 193 5.47 19.80 0.36
N PRO A 194 6.18 19.43 1.45
CA PRO A 194 5.71 18.50 2.47
C PRO A 194 4.27 18.68 3.00
N PRO A 195 3.74 19.90 3.26
CA PRO A 195 2.37 20.05 3.76
C PRO A 195 1.28 19.60 2.77
N THR A 196 1.60 19.43 1.48
CA THR A 196 0.64 19.06 0.43
C THR A 196 0.53 17.56 0.19
N LEU A 197 1.39 16.74 0.81
CA LEU A 197 1.48 15.29 0.53
C LEU A 197 0.22 14.52 0.92
N LEU A 198 -0.38 14.84 2.08
CA LEU A 198 -1.65 14.24 2.50
C LEU A 198 -2.82 14.66 1.58
N PRO A 199 -3.01 15.96 1.24
CA PRO A 199 -3.96 16.36 0.21
C PRO A 199 -3.80 15.63 -1.12
N ILE A 200 -2.58 15.41 -1.60
CA ILE A 200 -2.32 14.65 -2.83
C ILE A 200 -2.82 13.21 -2.72
N ALA A 201 -2.56 12.56 -1.59
CA ALA A 201 -3.05 11.21 -1.34
C ALA A 201 -4.59 11.13 -1.30
N ILE A 202 -5.25 12.14 -0.71
CA ILE A 202 -6.71 12.25 -0.70
C ILE A 202 -7.25 12.46 -2.12
N VAL A 203 -6.61 13.35 -2.90
CA VAL A 203 -7.00 13.59 -4.30
C VAL A 203 -6.85 12.32 -5.14
N ALA A 204 -5.78 11.54 -4.94
CA ALA A 204 -5.61 10.26 -5.63
C ALA A 204 -6.73 9.26 -5.29
N LEU A 205 -7.15 9.18 -4.03
CA LEU A 205 -8.29 8.37 -3.60
C LEU A 205 -9.61 8.86 -4.24
N VAL A 206 -9.87 10.16 -4.24
CA VAL A 206 -11.08 10.73 -4.89
C VAL A 206 -11.06 10.48 -6.39
N ALA A 207 -9.89 10.64 -7.03
CA ALA A 207 -9.70 10.38 -8.45
C ALA A 207 -9.96 8.91 -8.79
N GLU A 208 -9.56 7.98 -7.92
CA GLU A 208 -9.88 6.56 -8.08
C GLU A 208 -11.40 6.31 -8.06
N PHE A 209 -12.11 6.86 -7.08
CA PHE A 209 -13.57 6.74 -7.04
C PHE A 209 -14.23 7.32 -8.31
N ALA A 210 -13.79 8.50 -8.75
CA ALA A 210 -14.27 9.09 -10.00
C ALA A 210 -13.97 8.20 -11.21
N PHE A 211 -12.78 7.62 -11.28
CA PHE A 211 -12.38 6.71 -12.34
C PHE A 211 -13.21 5.42 -12.34
N LEU A 212 -13.45 4.82 -11.18
CA LEU A 212 -14.29 3.63 -11.03
C LEU A 212 -15.75 3.92 -11.42
N VAL A 213 -16.28 5.10 -11.06
CA VAL A 213 -17.61 5.54 -11.49
C VAL A 213 -17.69 5.68 -13.01
N LEU A 214 -16.68 6.29 -13.64
CA LEU A 214 -16.61 6.44 -15.10
C LEU A 214 -16.55 5.08 -15.82
N LEU A 215 -15.94 4.07 -15.20
CA LEU A 215 -15.92 2.69 -15.70
C LEU A 215 -17.24 1.93 -15.44
N GLY A 216 -18.25 2.55 -14.83
CA GLY A 216 -19.49 1.88 -14.42
C GLY A 216 -19.29 0.88 -13.28
N ARG A 217 -18.17 0.97 -12.56
CA ARG A 217 -17.72 0.05 -11.51
C ARG A 217 -17.99 0.62 -10.12
N LEU A 218 -19.24 0.96 -9.86
CA LEU A 218 -19.66 1.26 -8.49
C LEU A 218 -19.66 -0.03 -7.67
N PRO A 219 -19.46 0.03 -6.34
CA PRO A 219 -19.67 -1.11 -5.46
C PRO A 219 -21.14 -1.56 -5.56
N ALA A 220 -21.41 -2.45 -6.52
CA ALA A 220 -22.74 -2.97 -6.77
C ALA A 220 -23.03 -4.00 -5.69
N LEU A 221 -23.63 -3.53 -4.60
CA LEU A 221 -24.19 -4.38 -3.56
C LEU A 221 -25.42 -5.05 -4.18
N PRO A 222 -25.43 -6.38 -4.37
CA PRO A 222 -26.58 -7.04 -4.95
C PRO A 222 -27.80 -6.78 -4.06
N PRO A 223 -28.95 -6.33 -4.61
CA PRO A 223 -30.11 -5.93 -3.82
C PRO A 223 -30.68 -7.07 -2.96
N ASP A 224 -30.37 -8.32 -3.32
CA ASP A 224 -30.87 -9.54 -2.67
C ASP A 224 -29.95 -10.07 -1.57
N GLN A 225 -28.79 -9.44 -1.32
CA GLN A 225 -27.88 -9.88 -0.28
C GLN A 225 -28.19 -9.20 1.06
N GLY A 226 -28.21 -9.99 2.14
CA GLY A 226 -28.44 -9.47 3.49
C GLY A 226 -27.46 -8.36 3.88
N ARG A 227 -27.84 -7.51 4.84
CA ARG A 227 -27.11 -6.29 5.27
C ARG A 227 -25.64 -6.50 5.70
N VAL A 228 -25.19 -7.74 5.86
CA VAL A 228 -23.83 -8.08 6.34
C VAL A 228 -22.77 -7.79 5.28
N VAL A 229 -23.01 -8.20 4.03
CA VAL A 229 -22.06 -7.98 2.92
C VAL A 229 -21.72 -6.50 2.72
N PRO A 230 -22.71 -5.58 2.58
CA PRO A 230 -22.42 -4.16 2.45
C PRO A 230 -21.71 -3.58 3.67
N ALA A 231 -22.10 -4.01 4.88
CA ALA A 231 -21.47 -3.53 6.10
C ALA A 231 -19.97 -3.88 6.17
N LEU A 232 -19.59 -5.10 5.78
CA LEU A 232 -18.19 -5.53 5.77
C LEU A 232 -17.37 -4.83 4.67
N GLY A 233 -17.96 -4.61 3.48
CA GLY A 233 -17.31 -3.82 2.42
C GLY A 233 -17.07 -2.36 2.84
N VAL A 234 -18.08 -1.73 3.44
CA VAL A 234 -17.97 -0.36 3.99
C VAL A 234 -16.93 -0.31 5.11
N LEU A 235 -16.88 -1.33 5.98
CA LEU A 235 -15.87 -1.40 7.04
C LEU A 235 -14.44 -1.44 6.49
N LEU A 236 -14.17 -2.27 5.49
CA LEU A 236 -12.85 -2.31 4.83
C LEU A 236 -12.49 -0.97 4.21
N LEU A 237 -13.43 -0.35 3.50
CA LEU A 237 -13.21 0.94 2.87
C LEU A 237 -12.94 2.04 3.90
N LEU A 238 -13.79 2.17 4.92
CA LEU A 238 -13.59 3.15 5.98
C LEU A 238 -12.27 2.94 6.72
N THR A 239 -11.86 1.69 6.92
CA THR A 239 -10.58 1.37 7.53
C THR A 239 -9.40 1.83 6.65
N ALA A 240 -9.44 1.53 5.35
CA ALA A 240 -8.40 1.95 4.41
C ALA A 240 -8.26 3.48 4.36
N VAL A 241 -9.39 4.20 4.34
CA VAL A 241 -9.43 5.68 4.36
C VAL A 241 -8.93 6.22 5.70
N ALA A 242 -9.40 5.69 6.83
CA ALA A 242 -8.96 6.13 8.15
C ALA A 242 -7.45 5.92 8.34
N MET A 243 -6.92 4.78 7.89
CA MET A 243 -5.48 4.48 7.91
C MET A 243 -4.68 5.43 7.01
N LEU A 244 -5.19 5.79 5.83
CA LEU A 244 -4.56 6.77 4.95
C LEU A 244 -4.43 8.13 5.63
N LEU A 245 -5.51 8.61 6.25
CA LEU A 245 -5.53 9.89 6.97
C LEU A 245 -4.64 9.87 8.22
N ALA A 246 -4.58 8.72 8.90
CA ALA A 246 -3.80 8.55 10.12
C ALA A 246 -2.32 8.17 9.89
N ALA A 247 -1.91 7.81 8.66
CA ALA A 247 -0.56 7.33 8.37
C ALA A 247 0.55 8.32 8.80
N PRO A 248 0.45 9.64 8.53
CA PRO A 248 1.45 10.59 9.00
C PRO A 248 1.51 10.70 10.53
N LEU A 249 0.35 10.65 11.19
CA LEU A 249 0.26 10.67 12.65
C LEU A 249 0.92 9.44 13.26
N ALA A 250 0.66 8.25 12.71
CA ALA A 250 1.26 7.01 13.16
C ALA A 250 2.78 7.00 12.95
N ALA A 251 3.28 7.48 11.81
CA ALA A 251 4.71 7.62 11.58
C ALA A 251 5.37 8.59 12.57
N SER A 252 4.70 9.70 12.90
CA SER A 252 5.18 10.66 13.90
C SER A 252 5.20 10.05 15.32
N ALA A 253 4.20 9.24 15.66
CA ALA A 253 4.12 8.54 16.94
C ALA A 253 5.19 7.45 17.05
N ALA A 254 5.41 6.68 15.97
CA ALA A 254 6.47 5.68 15.89
C ALA A 254 7.86 6.31 16.07
N ARG A 255 8.10 7.49 15.49
CA ARG A 255 9.34 8.26 15.70
C ARG A 255 9.52 8.62 17.18
N ARG A 256 8.51 9.24 17.79
CA ARG A 256 8.56 9.64 19.22
C ARG A 256 8.79 8.46 20.15
N PHE A 257 8.17 7.33 19.85
CA PHE A 257 8.37 6.11 20.63
C PHE A 257 9.81 5.60 20.52
N GLY A 258 10.41 5.63 19.33
CA GLY A 258 11.83 5.31 19.12
C GLY A 258 12.75 6.22 19.93
N ASP A 259 12.51 7.54 19.87
CA ASP A 259 13.31 8.53 20.62
C ASP A 259 13.24 8.29 22.14
N LEU A 260 12.06 7.96 22.67
CA LEU A 260 11.86 7.64 24.09
C LEU A 260 12.56 6.34 24.52
N VAL A 261 12.54 5.30 23.68
CA VAL A 261 13.23 4.03 23.97
C VAL A 261 14.75 4.26 24.02
N ASP A 262 15.29 5.06 23.09
CA ASP A 262 16.71 5.40 23.07
C ASP A 262 17.15 6.22 24.29
N GLU A 263 16.27 7.09 24.81
CA GLU A 263 16.50 7.85 26.04
C GLU A 263 16.52 6.94 27.29
N VAL A 264 15.59 5.99 27.39
CA VAL A 264 15.44 5.08 28.55
C VAL A 264 16.49 3.97 28.55
N THR A 265 16.96 3.54 27.38
CA THR A 265 18.02 2.53 27.23
C THR A 265 19.29 3.13 26.66
N PRO A 266 20.03 3.96 27.42
CA PRO A 266 21.28 4.54 26.95
C PRO A 266 22.28 3.42 26.66
N THR A 267 22.59 3.25 25.37
CA THR A 267 23.51 2.20 24.93
C THR A 267 24.89 2.40 25.57
N PRO A 268 25.59 1.33 25.98
CA PRO A 268 26.85 1.40 26.73
C PRO A 268 27.99 2.15 25.99
N VAL A 269 27.86 2.34 24.68
CA VAL A 269 28.81 3.12 23.86
C VAL A 269 28.72 4.63 24.14
N ALA A 270 27.52 5.15 24.45
CA ALA A 270 27.33 6.55 24.82
C ALA A 270 27.99 6.88 26.16
N ASN A 271 27.97 5.93 27.11
CA ASN A 271 28.63 6.09 28.40
C ASN A 271 30.17 6.11 28.30
N ARG A 272 30.77 5.41 27.32
CA ARG A 272 32.24 5.40 27.16
C ARG A 272 32.78 6.75 26.72
N ARG A 273 32.11 7.42 25.76
CA ARG A 273 32.49 8.77 25.32
C ARG A 273 32.24 9.86 26.36
N ARG A 274 31.21 9.71 27.19
CA ARG A 274 30.93 10.65 28.27
C ARG A 274 31.98 10.54 29.38
N ARG A 275 32.46 9.33 29.66
CA ARG A 275 33.51 9.08 30.64
C ARG A 275 34.89 9.60 30.19
N ASP A 276 35.23 9.44 28.92
CA ASP A 276 36.51 9.95 28.38
C ASP A 276 36.53 11.49 28.20
N GLY A 277 35.36 12.14 28.25
CA GLY A 277 35.22 13.61 28.14
C GLY A 277 35.34 14.35 29.47
N ASP A 278 35.11 13.69 30.61
CA ASP A 278 35.20 14.27 31.96
C ASP A 278 36.61 14.12 32.59
N GLU A 279 37.55 13.46 31.91
CA GLU A 279 38.94 13.26 32.39
C GLU A 279 39.95 14.29 31.82
N ARG A 280 39.48 15.44 31.29
CA ARG A 280 40.34 16.54 30.82
C ARG A 280 39.96 17.86 31.47
#